data_AF-A0A7C4QBK2-F1
#
_entry.id   AF-A0A7C4QBK2-F1
#
_cell.length_a   1.000
_cell.length_b   1.000
_cell.length_c   1.000
_cell.angle_alpha   90.00
_cell.angle_beta   90.00
_cell.angle_gamma   90.00
#
_symmetry.space_group_name_H-M   'P 1'
#
loop_
_entity.id
_entity.type
_entity.pdbx_description
1 polymer ?
#
loop_
_entity_poly.entity_id
_entity_poly.type
_entity_poly.pdbx_seq_one_letter_code
_entity_poly.pdbx_strand_id
1 'polypeptide(L)'
;MNSDAAQLSDIGIYFGNILSAMMPLLGFLAFGALLFGGFQVLTAGADTKAAGAGKSTMTAAAIGIVFALGAWLVLTIIEKLTGAPVTQFRLSFD
;
A
#
# COMPACT_ATOMS: atom_id res chain seq x y z
N MET A 1 -24.27 -24.51 -19.29
CA MET A 1 -23.37 -23.54 -19.97
C MET A 1 -22.00 -23.73 -19.36
N ASN A 2 -20.98 -23.85 -20.21
CA ASN A 2 -19.65 -24.35 -19.90
C ASN A 2 -19.00 -23.66 -18.68
N SER A 3 -18.68 -24.44 -17.65
CA SER A 3 -18.06 -23.98 -16.40
C SER A 3 -16.53 -23.77 -16.51
N ASP A 4 -15.96 -23.94 -17.71
CA ASP A 4 -14.52 -23.77 -17.99
C ASP A 4 -14.17 -22.45 -18.71
N ALA A 5 -15.14 -21.59 -18.98
CA ALA A 5 -14.89 -20.26 -19.57
C ALA A 5 -14.72 -19.23 -18.46
N ALA A 6 -13.54 -18.60 -18.36
CA ALA A 6 -13.28 -17.52 -17.43
C ALA A 6 -14.35 -16.43 -17.58
N GLN A 7 -15.06 -16.16 -16.49
CA GLN A 7 -16.11 -15.15 -16.45
C GLN A 7 -15.48 -13.77 -16.20
N LEU A 8 -16.12 -12.69 -16.66
CA LEU A 8 -15.66 -11.33 -16.34
C LEU A 8 -15.67 -11.07 -14.82
N SER A 9 -16.49 -11.82 -14.07
CA SER A 9 -16.51 -11.82 -12.61
C SER A 9 -15.20 -12.33 -11.99
N ASP A 10 -14.53 -13.28 -12.63
CA ASP A 10 -13.29 -13.89 -12.13
C ASP A 10 -12.14 -12.87 -12.06
N ILE A 11 -12.09 -11.91 -13.00
CA ILE A 11 -11.06 -10.86 -13.04
C ILE A 11 -11.10 -10.02 -11.75
N GLY A 12 -12.31 -9.70 -11.25
CA GLY A 12 -12.48 -8.98 -9.99
C GLY A 12 -11.90 -9.73 -8.80
N ILE A 13 -12.18 -11.04 -8.75
CA ILE A 13 -11.75 -11.91 -7.65
C ILE A 13 -10.22 -12.00 -7.61
N TYR A 14 -9.58 -12.28 -8.75
CA TYR A 14 -8.12 -12.36 -8.82
C TYR A 14 -7.46 -11.02 -8.48
N PHE A 15 -7.99 -9.91 -9.00
CA PHE A 15 -7.47 -8.58 -8.70
C PHE A 15 -7.63 -8.21 -7.22
N GLY A 16 -8.80 -8.48 -6.63
CA GLY A 16 -9.06 -8.25 -5.21
C GLY A 16 -8.12 -9.06 -4.32
N ASN A 17 -7.87 -10.33 -4.65
CA ASN A 17 -6.96 -11.20 -3.91
C ASN A 17 -5.51 -10.68 -3.96
N ILE A 18 -5.03 -10.26 -5.15
CA ILE A 18 -3.69 -9.67 -5.31
C ILE A 18 -3.58 -8.41 -4.46
N LEU A 19 -4.55 -7.50 -4.57
CA LEU A 19 -4.53 -6.24 -3.83
C LEU A 19 -4.58 -6.46 -2.32
N SER A 20 -5.41 -7.40 -1.85
CA SER A 20 -5.52 -7.76 -0.45
C SER A 20 -4.22 -8.34 0.11
N ALA A 21 -3.50 -9.15 -0.68
CA ALA A 21 -2.18 -9.65 -0.30
C ALA A 21 -1.08 -8.57 -0.32
N MET A 22 -1.18 -7.59 -1.23
CA MET A 22 -0.21 -6.51 -1.37
C MET A 22 -0.30 -5.46 -0.26
N MET A 23 -1.49 -5.17 0.27
CA MET A 23 -1.67 -4.18 1.33
C MET A 23 -0.76 -4.37 2.56
N PRO A 24 -0.72 -5.55 3.21
CA PRO A 24 0.19 -5.77 4.35
C PRO A 24 1.66 -5.73 3.92
N LEU A 25 1.98 -6.18 2.69
CA LEU A 25 3.34 -6.13 2.16
C LEU A 25 3.83 -4.69 1.98
N LEU A 26 3.00 -3.78 1.48
CA LEU A 26 3.35 -2.36 1.34
C LEU A 26 3.61 -1.70 2.70
N GLY A 27 2.78 -2.00 3.71
CA GLY A 27 3.01 -1.52 5.07
C GLY A 27 4.34 -2.02 5.64
N PHE A 28 4.65 -3.30 5.43
CA PHE A 28 5.90 -3.90 5.85
C PHE A 28 7.12 -3.29 5.16
N LEU A 29 7.06 -3.09 3.83
CA LEU A 29 8.14 -2.47 3.07
C LEU A 29 8.37 -1.02 3.47
N ALA A 30 7.30 -0.25 3.71
CA ALA A 30 7.40 1.13 4.17
C ALA A 30 8.05 1.22 5.55
N PHE A 31 7.66 0.32 6.47
CA PHE A 31 8.29 0.22 7.79
C PHE A 31 9.77 -0.19 7.70
N GLY A 32 10.08 -1.20 6.87
CA GLY A 32 11.46 -1.63 6.62
C GLY A 32 12.33 -0.51 6.03
N ALA A 33 11.79 0.29 5.11
CA ALA A 33 12.47 1.44 4.52
C ALA A 33 12.74 2.55 5.56
N LEU A 34 11.81 2.81 6.49
CA LEU A 34 12.03 3.73 7.60
C LEU A 34 13.18 3.25 8.51
N LEU A 35 13.18 1.97 8.88
CA LEU A 35 14.24 1.39 9.71
C LEU A 35 15.60 1.43 9.00
N PHE A 36 15.64 1.05 7.73
CA PHE A 36 16.86 1.04 6.93
C PHE A 36 17.43 2.45 6.75
N GLY A 37 16.59 3.41 6.37
CA GLY A 37 16.99 4.81 6.24
C GLY A 37 17.45 5.41 7.57
N GLY A 38 16.75 5.10 8.66
CA GLY A 38 17.13 5.53 10.01
C GLY A 38 18.48 4.96 10.44
N PHE A 39 18.69 3.65 10.25
CA PHE A 39 19.96 2.99 10.53
C PHE A 39 21.10 3.60 9.71
N GLN A 40 20.89 3.82 8.42
CA GLN A 40 21.88 4.41 7.54
C GLN A 40 22.27 5.84 7.97
N VAL A 41 21.32 6.64 8.44
CA VAL A 41 21.60 7.98 9.00
C VAL A 41 22.42 7.88 10.30
N LEU A 42 22.06 6.94 11.19
CA LEU A 42 22.76 6.77 12.47
C LEU A 42 24.21 6.28 12.29
N THR A 43 24.46 5.42 11.29
CA THR A 43 25.80 4.85 11.04
C THR A 43 26.66 5.66 10.07
N ALA A 44 26.14 6.75 9.49
CA ALA A 44 26.85 7.52 8.45
C ALA A 44 28.12 8.25 8.95
N GLY A 45 28.24 8.53 10.25
CA GLY A 45 29.39 9.25 10.80
C GLY A 45 29.57 10.63 10.14
N ALA A 46 30.74 10.86 9.53
CA ALA A 46 31.06 12.09 8.81
C ALA A 46 30.68 12.06 7.30
N ASP A 47 30.15 10.94 6.80
CA ASP A 47 29.72 10.81 5.40
C ASP A 47 28.36 11.47 5.17
N THR A 48 28.39 12.68 4.62
CA THR A 48 27.19 13.46 4.30
C THR A 48 26.34 12.83 3.20
N LYS A 49 26.92 12.02 2.31
CA LYS A 49 26.19 11.34 1.23
C LYS A 49 25.38 10.17 1.79
N ALA A 50 25.99 9.36 2.66
CA ALA A 50 25.30 8.26 3.32
C ALA A 50 24.12 8.76 4.17
N ALA A 51 24.33 9.83 4.95
CA ALA A 51 23.26 10.47 5.72
C ALA A 51 22.16 11.07 4.82
N GLY A 52 22.53 11.72 3.72
CA GLY A 52 21.57 12.27 2.76
C GLY A 52 20.70 11.20 2.10
N ALA A 53 21.30 10.08 1.69
CA ALA A 53 20.58 8.97 1.11
C ALA A 53 19.60 8.33 2.12
N GLY A 54 20.01 8.11 3.37
CA GLY A 54 19.12 7.59 4.41
C GLY A 54 17.92 8.50 4.68
N LYS A 55 18.13 9.82 4.75
CA LYS A 55 17.05 10.82 4.87
C LYS A 55 16.08 10.77 3.69
N SER A 56 16.60 10.64 2.47
CA SER A 56 15.78 10.53 1.27
C SER A 56 14.90 9.28 1.32
N THR A 57 15.46 8.12 1.67
CA THR A 57 14.71 6.87 1.85
C THR A 57 13.62 7.01 2.91
N MET A 58 13.93 7.61 4.07
CA MET A 58 12.93 7.84 5.11
C MET A 58 11.81 8.77 4.64
N THR A 59 12.16 9.83 3.89
CA THR A 59 11.17 10.79 3.36
C THR A 59 10.25 10.10 2.35
N ALA A 60 10.80 9.30 1.44
CA ALA A 60 10.01 8.53 0.49
C ALA A 60 9.06 7.54 1.19
N ALA A 61 9.54 6.84 2.22
CA ALA A 61 8.70 5.94 3.02
C ALA A 61 7.59 6.70 3.76
N ALA A 62 7.91 7.84 4.37
CA ALA A 62 6.92 8.69 5.05
C ALA A 62 5.85 9.21 4.10
N ILE A 63 6.24 9.69 2.91
CA ILE A 63 5.30 10.13 1.87
C ILE A 63 4.39 8.97 1.45
N GLY A 64 4.94 7.78 1.23
CA GLY A 64 4.15 6.60 0.87
C GLY A 64 3.10 6.23 1.92
N ILE A 65 3.47 6.27 3.20
CA ILE A 65 2.54 6.02 4.31
C ILE A 65 1.45 7.09 4.37
N VAL A 66 1.82 8.37 4.32
CA VAL A 66 0.85 9.49 4.33
C VAL A 66 -0.11 9.38 3.16
N PHE A 67 0.39 9.04 1.97
CA PHE A 67 -0.43 8.86 0.78
C PHE A 67 -1.42 7.69 0.93
N ALA A 68 -0.97 6.54 1.44
CA ALA A 68 -1.84 5.40 1.69
C ALA A 68 -2.94 5.73 2.72
N LEU A 69 -2.59 6.41 3.81
CA LEU A 69 -3.55 6.86 4.81
C LEU A 69 -4.53 7.90 4.23
N GLY A 70 -4.06 8.81 3.38
CA GLY A 70 -4.89 9.77 2.68
C GLY A 70 -5.90 9.11 1.76
N ALA A 71 -5.46 8.12 0.96
CA ALA A 71 -6.35 7.33 0.11
C ALA A 71 -7.40 6.58 0.94
N TRP A 72 -6.99 5.94 2.03
CA TRP A 72 -7.89 5.24 2.95
C TRP A 72 -8.95 6.18 3.56
N LEU A 73 -8.54 7.38 3.95
CA LEU A 73 -9.44 8.40 4.50
C LEU A 73 -10.50 8.81 3.47
N VAL A 74 -10.09 9.07 2.23
CA VAL A 74 -11.01 9.40 1.13
C VAL A 74 -12.01 8.26 0.91
N LEU A 75 -11.55 7.01 0.83
CA LEU A 75 -12.44 5.85 0.68
C LEU A 75 -13.42 5.72 1.85
N THR A 76 -12.96 5.95 3.08
CA THR A 76 -13.80 5.90 4.28
C THR A 76 -14.90 6.96 4.25
N ILE A 77 -14.60 8.17 3.76
CA ILE A 77 -15.59 9.24 3.60
C ILE A 77 -16.64 8.82 2.56
N ILE A 78 -16.20 8.29 1.42
CA ILE A 78 -17.11 7.82 0.36
C ILE A 78 -18.02 6.70 0.88
N GLU A 79 -17.47 5.73 1.61
CA GLU A 79 -18.25 4.64 2.22
C GLU A 79 -19.30 5.18 3.19
N LYS A 80 -18.94 6.14 4.05
CA LYS A 80 -19.88 6.75 5.00
C LYS A 80 -20.99 7.56 4.31
N LEU A 81 -20.69 8.19 3.17
CA LEU A 81 -21.67 8.99 2.41
C LEU A 81 -22.58 8.13 1.53
N THR A 82 -22.06 7.05 0.94
CA THR A 82 -22.80 6.21 -0.02
C THR A 82 -23.43 4.97 0.61
N GLY A 83 -22.90 4.50 1.74
CA GLY A 83 -23.26 3.22 2.34
C GLY A 83 -22.69 2.00 1.59
N ALA A 84 -21.92 2.21 0.52
CA ALA A 84 -21.30 1.12 -0.24
C ALA A 84 -19.95 0.71 0.39
N PRO A 85 -19.67 -0.60 0.57
CA PRO A 85 -18.46 -1.09 1.24
C PRO A 85 -17.23 -1.01 0.34
N VAL A 86 -16.78 0.20 0.00
CA VAL A 86 -15.66 0.46 -0.92
C VAL A 86 -14.28 0.30 -0.26
N THR A 87 -14.22 0.15 1.07
CA THR A 87 -12.98 -0.18 1.79
C THR A 87 -12.67 -1.68 1.78
N GLN A 88 -13.66 -2.52 1.48
CA GLN A 88 -13.50 -3.95 1.33
C GLN A 88 -13.23 -4.26 -0.14
N PHE A 89 -11.99 -4.60 -0.47
CA PHE A 89 -11.59 -5.02 -1.82
C PHE A 89 -12.06 -6.44 -2.15
N ARG A 90 -13.35 -6.72 -1.92
CA ARG A 90 -14.02 -7.96 -2.29
C ARG A 90 -14.88 -7.70 -3.53
N LEU A 91 -14.23 -7.77 -4.69
CA LEU A 91 -14.88 -7.57 -5.99
C LEU A 91 -15.60 -8.87 -6.38
N SER A 92 -16.84 -9.01 -5.94
CA SER A 92 -17.76 -10.05 -6.42
C SER A 92 -18.75 -9.40 -7.38
N PHE A 93 -18.70 -9.82 -8.65
CA PHE A 93 -19.71 -9.45 -9.64
C PHE A 93 -20.74 -10.58 -9.67
N ASP A 94 -21.95 -10.29 -9.16
CA ASP A 94 -23.14 -11.16 -9.25
C ASP A 94 -23.81 -11.01 -10.63
#